data_AF-A0AAD6B568-F1
#
_entry.id   AF-A0AAD6B568-F1
#
_cell.length_a   1.000
_cell.length_b   1.000
_cell.length_c   1.000
_cell.angle_alpha   90.00
_cell.angle_beta   90.00
_cell.angle_gamma   90.00
#
_symmetry.space_group_name_H-M   'P 1'
#
loop_
_entity.id
_entity.type
_entity.pdbx_description
1 polymer ?
#
loop_
_entity_poly.entity_id
_entity_poly.type
_entity_poly.pdbx_seq_one_letter_code
_entity_poly.pdbx_strand_id
1 'polypeptide(L)'
;MGASPDGCVTCTCHGTGICEIKCPHSKQEEANLRLCAGEQGFCLVNDGGTVKLDRRHAYYHQVQAQLHVVDVDYCDFVVWTKNDLFVERIVRDVDLWDNIIPRVESFFRLCVLPEVLGQQLTRGKFQLQDDQEGEKRDYQYLWSVLVPEVVVLSLLHYYLHSGSSLTCITAPSYSLTTLTRGSRAV
;
A
#
# COMPACT_ATOMS: atom_id res chain seq x y z
N MET A 1 -4.00 7.75 8.04
CA MET A 1 -3.46 6.87 6.99
C MET A 1 -2.59 7.72 6.07
N GLY A 2 -1.54 7.16 5.49
CA GLY A 2 -0.59 7.87 4.62
C GLY A 2 -0.48 7.19 3.26
N ALA A 3 -0.20 7.93 2.20
CA ALA A 3 -0.03 7.40 0.86
C ALA A 3 1.02 8.23 0.13
N SER A 4 1.84 7.58 -0.70
CA SER A 4 2.72 8.25 -1.66
C SER A 4 2.34 7.74 -3.06
N PRO A 5 1.50 8.48 -3.80
CA PRO A 5 1.32 8.22 -5.22
C PRO A 5 2.60 8.55 -5.99
N ASP A 6 2.84 7.88 -7.11
CA ASP A 6 4.00 8.16 -7.99
C ASP A 6 3.94 9.56 -8.61
N GLY A 7 2.73 10.11 -8.77
CA GLY A 7 2.55 11.48 -9.25
C GLY A 7 1.18 12.07 -8.94
N CYS A 8 1.08 13.38 -9.08
CA CYS A 8 -0.17 14.13 -9.08
C CYS A 8 -0.49 14.55 -10.52
N VAL A 9 -1.77 14.47 -10.89
CA VAL A 9 -2.27 14.80 -12.23
C VAL A 9 -3.24 15.96 -12.10
N THR A 10 -3.14 16.95 -12.98
CA THR A 10 -4.11 18.03 -13.07
C THR A 10 -4.69 18.06 -14.48
N CYS A 11 -5.99 17.76 -14.63
CA CYS A 11 -6.74 18.03 -15.85
C CYS A 11 -7.67 19.23 -15.67
N THR A 12 -7.72 20.10 -16.68
CA THR A 12 -8.76 21.13 -16.78
C THR A 12 -10.18 20.55 -16.88
N CYS A 13 -10.28 19.29 -17.29
CA CYS A 13 -11.52 18.58 -17.58
C CYS A 13 -12.06 17.73 -16.43
N HIS A 14 -11.17 17.14 -15.62
CA HIS A 14 -11.51 16.20 -14.55
C HIS A 14 -11.01 16.66 -13.16
N GLY A 15 -10.37 17.83 -13.06
CA GLY A 15 -9.78 18.31 -11.82
C GLY A 15 -8.44 17.66 -11.50
N THR A 16 -8.18 17.48 -10.21
CA THR A 16 -6.94 16.89 -9.70
C THR A 16 -7.13 15.40 -9.43
N GLY A 17 -6.17 14.60 -9.87
CA GLY A 17 -6.08 13.17 -9.57
C GLY A 17 -4.64 12.78 -9.25
N ILE A 18 -4.38 11.49 -9.21
CA ILE A 18 -3.04 10.92 -8.99
C ILE A 18 -2.64 9.98 -10.12
N CYS A 19 -1.38 9.58 -10.14
CA CYS A 19 -0.82 8.59 -11.06
C CYS A 19 -0.07 7.54 -10.26
N GLU A 20 -0.21 6.28 -10.66
CA GLU A 20 0.51 5.14 -10.10
C GLU A 20 1.09 4.32 -11.27
N ILE A 21 2.41 4.14 -11.30
CA ILE A 21 3.16 3.57 -12.41
C ILE A 21 3.80 2.26 -11.97
N LYS A 22 3.46 1.16 -12.63
CA LYS A 22 4.06 -0.15 -12.40
C LYS A 22 4.89 -0.60 -13.61
N CYS A 23 6.09 -1.09 -13.32
CA CYS A 23 7.00 -1.69 -14.30
C CYS A 23 7.24 -3.17 -13.94
N PRO A 24 6.45 -4.10 -14.50
CA PRO A 24 6.54 -5.52 -14.17
C PRO A 24 7.85 -6.11 -14.71
N HIS A 25 8.78 -6.49 -13.83
CA HIS A 25 10.09 -7.00 -14.22
C HIS A 25 10.02 -8.25 -15.12
N SER A 26 9.06 -9.14 -14.84
CA SER A 26 8.83 -10.37 -15.63
C SER A 26 8.32 -10.12 -17.05
N LYS A 27 7.87 -8.90 -17.35
CA LYS A 27 7.25 -8.52 -18.63
C LYS A 27 7.93 -7.31 -19.29
N GLN A 28 9.15 -6.95 -18.88
CA GLN A 28 9.84 -5.76 -19.38
C GLN A 28 10.05 -5.73 -20.90
N GLU A 29 10.23 -6.89 -21.51
CA GLU A 29 10.44 -7.04 -22.96
C GLU A 29 9.13 -7.36 -23.71
N GLU A 30 7.99 -7.45 -23.01
CA GLU A 30 6.72 -7.79 -23.64
C GLU A 30 6.29 -6.69 -24.62
N ALA A 31 5.99 -7.09 -25.85
CA ALA A 31 5.64 -6.19 -26.94
C ALA A 31 4.17 -5.74 -26.88
N ASN A 32 3.32 -6.51 -26.19
CA ASN A 32 1.91 -6.15 -26.03
C ASN A 32 1.37 -6.65 -24.69
N LEU A 33 1.18 -5.72 -23.75
CA LEU A 33 0.67 -6.00 -22.41
C LEU A 33 -0.72 -6.62 -22.41
N ARG A 34 -1.51 -6.39 -23.47
CA ARG A 34 -2.85 -6.99 -23.61
C ARG A 34 -2.78 -8.49 -23.84
N LEU A 35 -1.72 -9.01 -24.46
CA LEU A 35 -1.55 -10.46 -24.67
C LEU A 35 -1.24 -11.19 -23.37
N CYS A 36 -0.63 -10.51 -22.40
CA CYS A 36 -0.37 -11.05 -21.08
C CYS A 36 -1.56 -10.97 -20.13
N ALA A 37 -2.66 -10.33 -20.54
CA ALA A 37 -3.82 -10.15 -19.69
C ALA A 37 -4.45 -11.52 -19.33
N GLY A 38 -4.55 -11.81 -18.03
CA GLY A 38 -5.04 -13.09 -17.50
C GLY A 38 -3.95 -14.12 -17.22
N GLU A 39 -2.68 -13.82 -17.51
CA GLU A 39 -1.57 -14.67 -17.07
C GLU A 39 -1.46 -14.70 -15.54
N GLN A 40 -1.06 -15.85 -15.00
CA GLN A 40 -0.91 -16.02 -13.56
C GLN A 40 0.15 -15.05 -13.00
N GLY A 41 -0.24 -14.29 -11.99
CA GLY A 41 0.65 -13.31 -11.33
C GLY A 41 0.81 -12.00 -12.09
N PHE A 42 0.13 -11.81 -13.23
CA PHE A 42 0.07 -10.53 -13.90
C PHE A 42 -1.12 -9.69 -13.42
N CYS A 43 -0.95 -8.36 -13.44
CA CYS A 43 -1.95 -7.46 -12.88
C CYS A 43 -3.14 -7.18 -13.82
N LEU A 44 -2.97 -7.35 -15.13
CA LEU A 44 -4.05 -7.10 -16.09
C LEU A 44 -4.85 -8.37 -16.38
N VAL A 45 -6.14 -8.20 -16.60
CA VAL A 45 -7.09 -9.23 -17.03
C VAL A 45 -7.87 -8.76 -18.26
N ASN A 46 -8.25 -9.71 -19.10
CA ASN A 46 -9.17 -9.46 -20.20
C ASN A 46 -10.60 -9.81 -19.74
N ASP A 47 -11.46 -8.80 -19.65
CA ASP A 47 -12.87 -8.96 -19.32
C ASP A 47 -13.71 -8.57 -20.53
N GLY A 48 -14.30 -9.57 -21.19
CA GLY A 48 -15.18 -9.35 -22.34
C GLY A 48 -14.53 -8.62 -23.52
N GLY A 49 -13.22 -8.78 -23.73
CA GLY A 49 -12.47 -8.09 -24.79
C GLY A 49 -11.83 -6.77 -24.36
N THR A 50 -12.08 -6.31 -23.13
CA THR A 50 -11.45 -5.11 -22.57
C THR A 50 -10.39 -5.50 -21.55
N VAL A 51 -9.16 -5.04 -21.79
CA VAL A 51 -8.06 -5.22 -20.84
C VAL A 51 -8.13 -4.16 -19.75
N LYS A 52 -8.04 -4.59 -18.50
CA LYS A 52 -8.09 -3.75 -17.30
C LYS A 52 -7.28 -4.36 -16.15
N LEU A 53 -6.94 -3.56 -15.15
CA LEU A 53 -6.40 -4.02 -13.88
C LEU A 53 -7.42 -4.93 -13.18
N ASP A 54 -6.99 -6.14 -12.80
CA ASP A 54 -7.83 -7.06 -12.04
C ASP A 54 -8.21 -6.40 -10.71
N ARG A 55 -9.52 -6.30 -10.47
CA ARG A 55 -10.10 -5.71 -9.25
C ARG A 55 -9.79 -6.51 -7.99
N ARG A 56 -9.25 -7.72 -8.14
CA ARG A 56 -8.76 -8.58 -7.06
C ARG A 56 -7.24 -8.51 -6.86
N HIS A 57 -6.52 -7.77 -7.71
CA HIS A 57 -5.08 -7.64 -7.62
C HIS A 57 -4.69 -6.60 -6.56
N ALA A 58 -3.58 -6.83 -5.84
CA ALA A 58 -3.10 -5.96 -4.77
C ALA A 58 -2.95 -4.48 -5.21
N TYR A 59 -2.51 -4.25 -6.45
CA TYR A 59 -2.39 -2.90 -7.01
C TYR A 59 -3.72 -2.14 -7.10
N TYR A 60 -4.85 -2.83 -7.33
CA TYR A 60 -6.16 -2.17 -7.33
C TYR A 60 -6.47 -1.61 -5.93
N HIS A 61 -6.24 -2.42 -4.90
CA HIS A 61 -6.46 -2.02 -3.52
C HIS A 61 -5.48 -0.92 -3.07
N GLN A 62 -4.23 -0.96 -3.53
CA GLN A 62 -3.24 0.11 -3.32
C GLN A 62 -3.74 1.44 -3.92
N VAL A 63 -4.18 1.44 -5.18
CA VAL A 63 -4.72 2.63 -5.84
C VAL A 63 -5.94 3.16 -5.10
N GLN A 64 -6.88 2.29 -4.75
CA GLN A 64 -8.06 2.68 -3.96
C GLN A 64 -7.66 3.33 -2.63
N ALA A 65 -6.60 2.85 -1.98
CA ALA A 65 -6.11 3.41 -0.72
C ALA A 65 -5.52 4.80 -0.92
N GLN A 66 -4.72 4.99 -1.97
CA GLN A 66 -4.16 6.29 -2.30
C GLN A 66 -5.27 7.30 -2.63
N LEU A 67 -6.28 6.91 -3.42
CA LEU A 67 -7.44 7.76 -3.72
C LEU A 67 -8.17 8.22 -2.46
N HIS A 68 -8.37 7.30 -1.52
CA HIS A 68 -9.04 7.60 -0.27
C HIS A 68 -8.20 8.50 0.65
N VAL A 69 -6.89 8.24 0.76
CA VAL A 69 -5.99 9.00 1.66
C VAL A 69 -5.69 10.39 1.13
N VAL A 70 -5.49 10.54 -0.17
CA VAL A 70 -5.19 11.83 -0.82
C VAL A 70 -6.47 12.65 -1.06
N ASP A 71 -7.64 12.01 -0.93
CA ASP A 71 -8.95 12.60 -1.14
C ASP A 71 -9.13 13.16 -2.57
N VAL A 72 -8.92 12.28 -3.56
CA VAL A 72 -9.10 12.59 -4.99
C VAL A 72 -9.99 11.55 -5.67
N ASP A 73 -10.60 11.94 -6.78
CA ASP A 73 -11.63 11.13 -7.44
C ASP A 73 -11.07 10.05 -8.36
N TYR A 74 -9.85 10.22 -8.87
CA TYR A 74 -9.29 9.29 -9.86
C TYR A 74 -7.76 9.16 -9.80
N CYS A 75 -7.31 7.99 -10.27
CA CYS A 75 -5.93 7.63 -10.47
C CYS A 75 -5.76 7.14 -11.90
N ASP A 76 -4.79 7.70 -12.63
CA ASP A 76 -4.34 7.12 -13.88
C ASP A 76 -3.32 6.01 -13.55
N PHE A 77 -3.78 4.75 -13.61
CA PHE A 77 -2.95 3.58 -13.36
C PHE A 77 -2.22 3.19 -14.65
N VAL A 78 -0.90 3.14 -14.57
CA VAL A 78 -0.02 2.91 -15.72
C VAL A 78 0.75 1.62 -15.53
N VAL A 79 0.72 0.75 -16.54
CA VAL A 79 1.64 -0.38 -16.65
C VAL A 79 2.55 -0.11 -17.83
N TRP A 80 3.85 -0.05 -17.57
CA TRP A 80 4.85 0.29 -18.57
C TRP A 80 5.86 -0.85 -18.77
N THR A 81 6.19 -1.13 -20.03
CA THR A 81 7.31 -1.96 -20.45
C THR A 81 8.18 -1.18 -21.44
N LYS A 82 9.30 -1.75 -21.89
CA LYS A 82 10.15 -1.10 -22.90
C LYS A 82 9.43 -0.92 -24.25
N ASN A 83 8.41 -1.73 -24.51
CA ASN A 83 7.78 -1.85 -25.83
C ASN A 83 6.30 -1.46 -25.84
N ASP A 84 5.65 -1.35 -24.68
CA ASP A 84 4.22 -1.04 -24.60
C ASP A 84 3.86 -0.23 -23.32
N LEU A 85 2.72 0.46 -23.39
CA LEU A 85 2.18 1.28 -22.31
C LEU A 85 0.67 1.03 -22.22
N PHE A 86 0.24 0.53 -21.07
CA PHE A 86 -1.18 0.43 -20.73
C PHE A 86 -1.54 1.51 -19.71
N VAL A 87 -2.66 2.19 -19.93
CA VAL A 87 -3.20 3.18 -18.99
C VAL A 87 -4.68 2.89 -18.77
N GLU A 88 -5.08 2.84 -17.50
CA GLU A 88 -6.47 2.77 -17.08
C GLU A 88 -6.76 3.83 -16.03
N ARG A 89 -7.84 4.59 -16.22
CA ARG A 89 -8.35 5.48 -15.18
C ARG A 89 -9.19 4.68 -14.19
N ILE A 90 -8.75 4.69 -12.94
CA ILE A 90 -9.45 4.08 -11.81
C ILE A 90 -10.13 5.18 -11.00
N VAL A 91 -11.43 5.02 -10.78
CA VAL A 91 -12.25 5.94 -9.98
C VAL A 91 -12.33 5.44 -8.54
N ARG A 92 -12.43 6.37 -7.59
CA ARG A 92 -12.61 6.05 -6.17
C ARG A 92 -13.88 5.21 -5.96
N ASP A 93 -13.72 4.10 -5.27
CA ASP A 93 -14.81 3.19 -4.89
C ASP A 93 -15.16 3.42 -3.42
N VAL A 94 -16.20 4.25 -3.17
CA VAL A 94 -16.57 4.67 -1.82
C VAL A 94 -17.13 3.50 -1.01
N ASP A 95 -17.97 2.67 -1.63
CA ASP A 95 -18.61 1.52 -0.98
C ASP A 95 -17.57 0.49 -0.51
N LEU A 96 -16.49 0.31 -1.28
CA LEU A 96 -15.37 -0.53 -0.87
C LEU A 96 -14.73 -0.02 0.43
N TRP A 97 -14.51 1.29 0.56
CA TRP A 97 -13.82 1.87 1.73
C TRP A 97 -14.65 1.90 2.99
N ASP A 98 -15.96 2.14 2.87
CA ASP A 98 -16.87 2.11 4.03
C ASP A 98 -16.84 0.74 4.74
N ASN A 99 -16.58 -0.33 3.99
CA ASN A 99 -16.43 -1.68 4.53
C ASN A 99 -15.01 -1.99 5.05
N ILE A 100 -13.98 -1.34 4.51
CA ILE A 100 -12.56 -1.61 4.84
C ILE A 100 -12.11 -0.81 6.06
N ILE A 101 -12.54 0.45 6.21
CA ILE A 101 -12.08 1.34 7.30
C ILE A 101 -12.24 0.71 8.69
N PRO A 102 -13.42 0.17 9.09
CA PRO A 102 -13.57 -0.43 10.42
C PRO A 102 -12.62 -1.59 10.67
N ARG A 103 -12.28 -2.35 9.62
CA ARG A 103 -11.35 -3.49 9.70
C ARG A 103 -9.90 -3.02 9.82
N VAL A 104 -9.51 -1.99 9.05
CA VAL A 104 -8.20 -1.34 9.15
C VAL A 104 -7.97 -0.76 10.55
N GLU A 105 -8.99 -0.08 11.11
CA GLU A 105 -8.90 0.47 12.46
C GLU A 105 -8.73 -0.61 13.52
N SER A 106 -9.49 -1.70 13.40
CA SER A 106 -9.39 -2.86 14.30
C SER A 106 -7.99 -3.48 14.21
N PHE A 107 -7.49 -3.75 13.00
CA PHE A 107 -6.14 -4.26 12.79
C PHE A 107 -5.06 -3.32 13.34
N PHE A 108 -5.20 -2.01 13.14
CA PHE A 108 -4.24 -1.06 13.68
C PHE A 108 -4.22 -1.09 15.21
N ARG A 109 -5.38 -1.09 15.86
CA ARG A 109 -5.50 -1.10 17.33
C ARG A 109 -5.04 -2.42 17.95
N LEU A 110 -5.35 -3.55 17.32
CA LEU A 110 -5.09 -4.88 17.86
C LEU A 110 -3.71 -5.41 17.49
N CYS A 111 -3.22 -5.12 16.28
CA CYS A 111 -1.96 -5.71 15.82
C CYS A 111 -0.83 -4.69 15.78
N VAL A 112 -1.03 -3.56 15.09
CA VAL A 112 0.05 -2.60 14.84
C VAL A 112 0.45 -1.85 16.12
N LEU A 113 -0.54 -1.31 16.84
CA LEU A 113 -0.30 -0.49 18.02
C LEU A 113 0.39 -1.29 19.16
N PRO A 114 -0.03 -2.51 19.52
CA PRO A 114 0.65 -3.29 20.56
C PRO A 114 2.05 -3.75 20.15
N GLU A 115 2.28 -3.97 18.85
CA GLU A 115 3.61 -4.31 18.35
C GLU A 115 4.55 -3.11 18.40
N VAL A 116 4.12 -1.94 17.93
CA VAL A 116 4.93 -0.72 17.96
C VAL A 116 5.24 -0.28 19.39
N LEU A 117 4.27 -0.36 20.31
CA LEU A 117 4.45 0.10 21.69
C LEU A 117 5.19 -0.90 22.60
N GLY A 118 5.14 -2.20 22.30
CA GLY A 118 5.61 -3.21 23.27
C GLY A 118 6.17 -4.50 22.69
N GLN A 119 6.27 -4.64 21.36
CA GLN A 119 6.66 -5.87 20.66
C GLN A 119 5.82 -7.07 21.10
N GLN A 120 4.53 -6.85 21.41
CA GLN A 120 3.71 -7.87 22.07
C GLN A 120 3.41 -9.08 21.17
N LEU A 121 3.33 -8.89 19.86
CA LEU A 121 3.16 -9.99 18.90
C LEU A 121 4.49 -10.73 18.73
N THR A 122 5.59 -10.01 18.48
CA THR A 122 6.91 -10.62 18.28
C THR A 122 7.43 -11.33 19.55
N ARG A 123 7.02 -10.89 20.74
CA ARG A 123 7.35 -11.53 22.03
C ARG A 123 6.34 -12.58 22.49
N GLY A 124 5.35 -12.93 21.65
CA GLY A 124 4.37 -13.99 21.95
C GLY A 124 3.45 -13.70 23.14
N LYS A 125 3.26 -12.43 23.49
CA LYS A 125 2.39 -12.01 24.62
C LYS A 125 0.96 -11.71 24.18
N PHE A 126 0.69 -11.71 22.88
CA PHE A 126 -0.61 -11.40 22.34
C PHE A 126 -1.46 -12.68 22.22
N GLN A 127 -2.53 -12.77 23.00
CA GLN A 127 -3.55 -13.80 22.86
C GLN A 127 -4.72 -13.20 22.07
N LEU A 128 -4.77 -13.46 20.77
CA LEU A 128 -6.02 -13.28 20.03
C LEU A 128 -6.99 -14.33 20.58
N GLN A 129 -8.18 -13.91 21.00
CA GLN A 129 -9.24 -14.86 21.32
C GLN A 129 -9.57 -15.61 20.03
N ASP A 130 -9.36 -16.93 20.05
CA ASP A 130 -9.65 -17.84 18.95
C ASP A 130 -11.15 -17.81 18.67
N ASP A 131 -11.57 -17.01 17.69
CA ASP A 131 -12.78 -17.26 16.93
C ASP A 131 -12.61 -16.66 15.52
N GLN A 132 -12.85 -17.51 14.50
CA GLN A 132 -12.99 -17.20 13.06
C GLN A 132 -11.73 -17.27 12.17
N GLU A 133 -11.58 -18.41 11.49
CA GLU A 133 -10.67 -18.67 10.36
C GLU A 133 -10.84 -17.70 9.16
N GLY A 134 -11.93 -16.94 9.13
CA GLY A 134 -12.17 -15.83 8.19
C GLY A 134 -11.28 -14.61 8.42
N GLU A 135 -10.85 -14.36 9.66
CA GLU A 135 -10.12 -13.16 10.05
C GLU A 135 -8.68 -13.16 9.52
N LYS A 136 -8.06 -14.34 9.36
CA LYS A 136 -6.69 -14.46 8.80
C LYS A 136 -6.58 -13.99 7.35
N ARG A 137 -7.60 -14.26 6.52
CA ARG A 137 -7.64 -13.77 5.13
C ARG A 137 -7.82 -12.25 5.10
N ASP A 138 -8.63 -11.73 5.99
CA ASP A 138 -8.81 -10.29 6.17
C ASP A 138 -7.51 -9.62 6.62
N TYR A 139 -6.76 -10.19 7.55
CA TYR A 139 -5.45 -9.65 7.95
C TYR A 139 -4.42 -9.67 6.83
N GLN A 140 -4.37 -10.73 6.02
CA GLN A 140 -3.47 -10.79 4.87
C GLN A 140 -3.86 -9.79 3.76
N TYR A 141 -5.17 -9.61 3.55
CA TYR A 141 -5.70 -8.56 2.68
C TYR A 141 -5.32 -7.17 3.21
N LEU A 142 -5.64 -6.86 4.47
CA LEU A 142 -5.29 -5.60 5.13
C LEU A 142 -3.78 -5.34 5.13
N TRP A 143 -2.96 -6.37 5.33
CA TRP A 143 -1.51 -6.27 5.20
C TRP A 143 -1.10 -5.85 3.79
N SER A 144 -1.66 -6.48 2.76
CA SER A 144 -1.39 -6.09 1.36
C SER A 144 -1.89 -4.70 0.98
N VAL A 145 -2.88 -4.15 1.69
CA VAL A 145 -3.39 -2.78 1.48
C VAL A 145 -2.58 -1.73 2.28
N LEU A 146 -2.12 -2.08 3.48
CA LEU A 146 -1.52 -1.13 4.43
C LEU A 146 0.02 -1.12 4.43
N VAL A 147 0.65 -2.19 3.97
CA VAL A 147 2.11 -2.38 4.05
C VAL A 147 2.89 -1.99 2.78
N PRO A 148 2.29 -1.80 1.58
CA PRO A 148 3.02 -1.18 0.48
C PRO A 148 3.21 0.33 0.73
N GLU A 149 4.35 0.61 1.36
CA GLU A 149 5.18 1.81 1.31
C GLU A 149 4.88 3.05 2.17
N VAL A 150 3.66 3.42 2.62
CA VAL A 150 3.55 4.64 3.50
C VAL A 150 2.42 4.67 4.55
N VAL A 151 1.49 3.72 4.59
CA VAL A 151 0.25 3.91 5.38
C VAL A 151 0.46 3.92 6.90
N VAL A 152 1.47 3.19 7.39
CA VAL A 152 1.68 2.96 8.83
C VAL A 152 2.20 4.20 9.56
N LEU A 153 3.07 5.00 8.94
CA LEU A 153 3.72 6.13 9.62
C LEU A 153 2.76 7.30 9.89
N SER A 154 1.84 7.58 8.97
CA SER A 154 0.90 8.70 9.14
C SER A 154 -0.20 8.41 10.17
N LEU A 155 -0.54 7.13 10.40
CA LEU A 155 -1.47 6.74 11.47
C LEU A 155 -0.83 6.94 12.85
N LEU A 156 0.45 6.61 13.01
CA LEU A 156 1.19 6.92 14.25
C LEU A 156 1.23 8.42 14.53
N HIS A 157 1.50 9.22 13.49
CA HIS A 157 1.58 10.68 13.62
C HIS A 157 0.24 11.34 13.98
N TYR A 158 -0.86 10.89 13.36
CA TYR A 158 -2.23 11.34 13.70
C TYR A 158 -2.59 11.00 15.15
N TYR A 159 -2.30 9.79 15.62
CA TYR A 159 -2.57 9.36 17.00
C TYR A 159 -1.73 10.13 18.04
N LEU A 160 -0.50 10.47 17.71
CA LEU A 160 0.38 11.26 18.59
C LEU A 160 -0.04 12.74 18.67
N HIS A 161 -0.71 13.27 17.64
CA HIS A 161 -1.17 14.67 17.61
C HIS A 161 -2.61 14.86 18.13
N SER A 162 -3.44 13.82 18.18
CA SER A 162 -4.83 13.89 18.69
C SER A 162 -4.95 13.88 20.22
N GLY A 163 -3.89 14.23 20.96
CA GLY A 163 -4.01 14.72 22.34
C GLY A 163 -4.38 13.70 23.43
N SER A 164 -4.15 12.40 23.22
CA SER A 164 -4.16 11.46 24.36
C SER A 164 -2.77 11.42 24.98
N SER A 165 -2.66 11.86 26.24
CA SER A 165 -1.40 11.94 26.99
C SER A 165 -0.70 10.58 27.06
N LEU A 166 0.21 10.33 26.11
CA LEU A 166 1.23 9.30 26.18
C LEU A 166 2.56 10.01 26.36
N THR A 167 3.13 9.86 27.55
CA THR A 167 4.46 10.32 27.90
C THR A 167 5.46 9.95 26.81
N CYS A 168 6.16 10.96 26.32
CA CYS A 168 7.21 10.86 25.31
C CYS A 168 8.21 9.75 25.70
N ILE A 169 8.19 8.62 24.99
CA ILE A 169 9.29 7.65 25.06
C ILE A 169 10.27 8.06 23.97
N THR A 170 11.34 8.74 24.37
CA THR A 170 12.50 9.00 23.52
C THR A 170 13.05 7.66 23.04
N ALA A 171 13.10 7.48 21.72
CA ALA A 171 13.73 6.32 21.09
C ALA A 171 15.20 6.19 21.55
N PRO A 172 15.68 4.98 21.91
CA PRO A 172 17.09 4.78 22.17
C PRO A 172 17.86 4.94 20.86
N SER A 173 18.89 5.77 20.92
CA SER A 173 19.92 5.99 19.90
C SER A 173 20.41 4.68 19.29
N TYR A 174 20.14 4.44 18.00
CA TYR A 174 20.91 3.49 17.22
C TYR A 174 22.24 4.14 16.88
N SER A 175 23.29 3.71 17.57
CA SER A 175 24.68 4.00 17.25
C SER A 175 25.00 3.45 15.85
N LEU A 176 25.22 4.35 14.89
CA LEU A 176 25.88 4.03 13.63
C LEU A 176 27.34 3.68 13.92
N THR A 177 27.67 2.38 13.89
CA THR A 177 29.05 1.92 13.97
C THR A 177 29.79 2.29 12.68
N THR A 178 30.89 2.99 12.89
CA THR A 178 31.89 3.51 11.96
C THR A 178 32.24 2.56 10.81
N LEU A 179 32.07 3.03 9.58
CA LEU A 179 32.71 2.47 8.38
C LEU A 179 34.20 2.86 8.43
N THR A 180 35.09 1.93 8.78
CA THR A 180 36.54 2.19 8.77
C THR A 180 37.07 2.15 7.34
N ARG A 181 37.66 3.28 6.97
CA ARG A 181 38.39 3.55 5.74
C ARG A 181 39.64 2.66 5.68
N GLY A 182 39.68 1.70 4.76
CA GLY A 182 40.90 0.97 4.41
C GLY A 182 41.89 1.90 3.71
N SER A 183 42.94 2.30 4.40
CA SER A 183 44.10 3.00 3.83
C SER A 183 45.19 2.00 3.46
N ARG A 184 45.65 2.12 2.21
CA ARG A 184 46.90 1.67 1.61
C ARG A 184 48.06 1.55 2.62
N ALA A 185 48.82 0.46 2.53
CA ALA A 185 50.19 0.38 3.02
C ALA A 185 51.13 0.14 1.83
N VAL A 186 52.08 1.08 1.72
CA VAL A 186 53.44 1.06 1.14
C VAL A 186 53.68 0.24 -0.14
#